data_AF-A0A9D9YCP8-F1
#
_entry.id   AF-A0A9D9YCP8-F1
#
_cell.length_a   1.000
_cell.length_b   1.000
_cell.length_c   1.000
_cell.angle_alpha   90.00
_cell.angle_beta   90.00
_cell.angle_gamma   90.00
#
_symmetry.space_group_name_H-M   'P 1'
#
loop_
_entity.id
_entity.type
_entity.pdbx_description
1 polymer ?
#
loop_
_entity_poly.entity_id
_entity_poly.type
_entity_poly.pdbx_seq_one_letter_code
_entity_poly.pdbx_strand_id
1 'polypeptide(L)'
;MKSLIQMIRERHILRKLWLWLLLFLRPFIMATLITFIWYIFLPYIKPYYLLTENDEMIAALIGIFAGLYVLPVAFMLDRVGSEYVKIIDAIDTDNEEQFRKYFRTSTNPMTHVFMFVISMHIMYFFAVRNYSEYSDGIQVIAHLSFVVAFVWQTANIIDQPKNAPWLVGKIKKEWLKPQKNQKK
;
A
#
# COMPACT_ATOMS: atom_id res chain seq x y z
N MET A 1 6.28 20.88 36.40
CA MET A 1 4.95 20.75 35.77
C MET A 1 5.10 21.11 34.30
N LYS A 2 4.90 20.18 33.35
CA LYS A 2 5.01 20.51 31.90
C LYS A 2 3.87 21.47 31.51
N SER A 3 4.15 22.46 30.68
CA SER A 3 3.10 23.34 30.18
C SER A 3 2.13 22.56 29.28
N LEU A 4 0.85 22.98 29.22
CA LEU A 4 -0.17 22.35 28.37
C LEU A 4 0.28 22.26 26.90
N ILE A 5 0.98 23.29 26.42
CA ILE A 5 1.54 23.39 25.07
C ILE A 5 2.60 22.30 24.84
N GLN A 6 3.46 22.05 25.83
CA GLN A 6 4.50 21.02 25.75
C GLN A 6 3.89 19.62 25.69
N MET A 7 2.84 19.35 26.48
CA MET A 7 2.13 18.06 26.43
C MET A 7 1.43 17.82 25.09
N ILE A 8 0.82 18.85 24.49
CA ILE A 8 0.17 18.74 23.18
C ILE A 8 1.21 18.45 22.10
N ARG A 9 2.34 19.17 22.10
CA ARG A 9 3.44 18.95 21.15
C ARG A 9 4.02 17.53 21.24
N GLU A 10 4.24 17.02 22.46
CA GLU A 10 4.71 15.64 22.69
C GLU A 10 3.73 14.61 22.13
N ARG A 11 2.41 14.78 22.34
CA ARG A 11 1.40 13.88 21.76
C ARG A 11 1.42 13.86 20.23
N HIS A 12 1.62 15.01 19.58
CA HIS A 12 1.72 15.07 18.11
C HIS A 12 2.97 14.36 17.58
N ILE A 13 4.11 14.54 18.24
CA ILE A 13 5.36 13.85 17.87
C ILE A 13 5.22 12.34 18.04
N LEU A 14 4.71 11.88 19.19
CA LEU A 14 4.49 10.46 19.46
C LEU A 14 3.54 9.83 18.44
N ARG A 15 2.44 10.51 18.10
CA ARG A 15 1.51 10.05 17.06
C ARG A 15 2.18 9.96 15.69
N LYS A 16 3.00 10.95 15.32
CA LYS A 16 3.73 10.94 14.05
C LYS A 16 4.70 9.77 13.96
N LEU A 17 5.50 9.55 15.01
CA LEU A 17 6.42 8.42 15.11
C LEU A 17 5.67 7.08 15.05
N TRP A 18 4.54 6.98 15.76
CA TRP A 18 3.71 5.79 15.75
C TRP A 18 3.16 5.48 14.35
N LEU A 19 2.69 6.48 13.61
CA LEU A 19 2.21 6.29 12.23
C LEU A 19 3.34 5.89 11.28
N TRP A 20 4.55 6.45 11.43
CA TRP A 20 5.73 6.00 10.68
C TRP A 20 6.08 4.55 10.99
N LEU A 21 6.07 4.17 12.26
CA LEU A 21 6.34 2.79 12.65
C LEU A 21 5.27 1.84 12.09
N LEU A 22 3.99 2.19 12.17
CA LEU A 22 2.90 1.39 11.60
C LEU A 22 2.97 1.27 10.07
N LEU A 23 3.49 2.29 9.37
CA LEU A 23 3.67 2.28 7.92
C LEU A 23 4.55 1.12 7.46
N PHE A 24 5.61 0.80 8.22
CA PHE A 24 6.53 -0.30 7.90
C PHE A 24 6.18 -1.60 8.61
N LEU A 25 5.70 -1.51 9.86
CA LEU A 25 5.41 -2.69 10.68
C LEU A 25 4.23 -3.51 10.14
N ARG A 26 3.17 -2.86 9.65
CA ARG A 26 2.00 -3.57 9.10
C ARG A 26 2.35 -4.41 7.86
N PRO A 27 3.04 -3.85 6.84
CA PRO A 27 3.55 -4.65 5.72
C PRO A 27 4.47 -5.78 6.15
N PHE A 28 5.34 -5.54 7.13
CA PHE A 28 6.25 -6.56 7.66
C PHE A 28 5.50 -7.74 8.30
N ILE A 29 4.50 -7.47 9.14
CA ILE A 29 3.66 -8.51 9.75
C ILE A 29 2.91 -9.28 8.66
N MET A 30 2.32 -8.60 7.68
CA MET A 30 1.61 -9.26 6.58
C MET A 30 2.55 -10.13 5.75
N ALA A 31 3.75 -9.65 5.42
CA ALA A 31 4.75 -10.42 4.70
C ALA A 31 5.17 -11.68 5.45
N THR A 32 5.38 -11.55 6.77
CA THR A 32 5.71 -12.69 7.63
C THR A 32 4.60 -13.73 7.63
N LEU A 33 3.34 -13.30 7.79
CA LEU A 33 2.19 -14.21 7.76
C LEU A 33 2.02 -14.92 6.41
N ILE A 34 2.13 -14.19 5.30
CA ILE A 34 2.01 -14.76 3.95
C ILE A 34 3.13 -15.77 3.68
N THR A 35 4.36 -15.44 4.07
CA THR A 35 5.52 -16.33 3.92
C THR A 35 5.34 -17.60 4.76
N PHE A 36 4.83 -17.45 5.98
CA PHE A 36 4.54 -18.59 6.86
C PHE A 36 3.44 -19.50 6.28
N ILE A 37 2.37 -18.91 5.74
CA ILE A 37 1.32 -19.64 5.03
C ILE A 37 1.94 -20.39 3.84
N TRP A 38 2.68 -19.69 2.98
CA TRP A 38 3.32 -20.30 1.83
C TRP A 38 4.21 -21.49 2.23
N TYR A 39 5.03 -21.33 3.27
CA TYR A 39 5.91 -22.39 3.76
C TYR A 39 5.14 -23.64 4.21
N ILE A 40 4.02 -23.47 4.92
CA ILE A 40 3.16 -24.59 5.35
C ILE A 40 2.48 -25.27 4.16
N PHE A 41 2.05 -24.52 3.15
CA PHE A 41 1.35 -25.06 2.00
C PHE A 41 2.28 -25.65 0.94
N LEU A 42 3.56 -25.29 0.94
CA LEU A 42 4.54 -25.73 -0.04
C LEU A 42 4.61 -27.26 -0.24
N PRO A 43 4.59 -28.12 0.80
CA PRO A 43 4.61 -29.58 0.62
C PRO A 43 3.37 -30.12 -0.11
N TYR A 44 2.23 -29.43 -0.02
CA TYR A 44 0.99 -29.83 -0.68
C TYR A 44 0.94 -29.36 -2.14
N ILE A 45 1.63 -28.27 -2.47
CA ILE A 45 1.69 -27.69 -3.82
C ILE A 45 2.80 -28.36 -4.66
N LYS A 46 3.91 -28.73 -4.00
CA LYS A 46 5.12 -29.30 -4.62
C LYS A 46 4.86 -30.49 -5.58
N PRO A 47 3.97 -31.44 -5.28
CA PRO A 47 3.75 -32.60 -6.16
C PRO A 47 2.97 -32.31 -7.44
N TYR A 48 2.27 -31.16 -7.52
CA TYR A 48 1.24 -30.95 -8.55
C TYR A 48 1.45 -29.72 -9.44
N TYR A 49 2.10 -28.67 -8.95
CA TYR A 49 2.06 -27.35 -9.60
C TYR A 49 3.42 -26.64 -9.76
N LEU A 50 4.54 -27.32 -9.48
CA LEU A 50 5.83 -26.65 -9.59
C LEU A 50 6.25 -26.45 -11.05
N LEU A 51 6.47 -25.19 -11.40
CA LEU A 51 7.10 -24.81 -12.65
C LEU A 51 8.59 -25.19 -12.59
N THR A 52 9.06 -25.94 -13.59
CA THR A 52 10.47 -26.32 -13.75
C THR A 52 11.36 -25.08 -13.93
N GLU A 53 12.66 -25.24 -13.64
CA GLU A 53 13.71 -24.21 -13.82
C GLU A 53 13.99 -23.92 -15.31
N ASN A 54 12.97 -23.54 -16.08
CA ASN A 54 13.20 -23.08 -17.45
C ASN A 54 13.45 -21.57 -17.44
N ASP A 55 14.71 -21.17 -17.47
CA ASP A 55 15.16 -19.78 -17.40
C ASP A 55 14.58 -18.90 -18.52
N GLU A 56 14.30 -19.49 -19.68
CA GLU A 56 13.67 -18.78 -20.81
C GLU A 56 12.24 -18.35 -20.50
N MET A 57 11.49 -19.18 -19.78
CA MET A 57 10.13 -18.86 -19.36
C MET A 57 10.12 -17.73 -18.33
N ILE A 58 11.11 -17.69 -17.43
CA ILE A 58 11.27 -16.60 -16.46
C ILE A 58 11.58 -15.30 -17.19
N ALA A 59 12.52 -15.30 -18.14
CA ALA A 59 12.88 -14.11 -18.90
C ALA A 59 11.69 -13.58 -19.72
N ALA A 60 10.94 -14.45 -20.38
CA ALA A 60 9.72 -14.09 -21.10
C ALA A 60 8.66 -13.48 -20.17
N LEU A 61 8.48 -14.06 -18.98
CA LEU A 61 7.51 -13.57 -18.01
C LEU A 61 7.97 -12.27 -17.35
N ILE A 62 9.25 -12.09 -17.04
CA ILE A 62 9.79 -10.78 -16.64
C ILE A 62 9.51 -9.76 -17.73
N GLY A 63 9.68 -10.12 -19.01
CA GLY A 63 9.33 -9.26 -20.14
C GLY A 63 7.84 -8.91 -20.20
N ILE A 64 6.96 -9.88 -19.99
CA ILE A 64 5.50 -9.68 -19.90
C ILE A 64 5.17 -8.79 -18.68
N PHE A 65 5.80 -9.02 -17.54
CA PHE A 65 5.55 -8.24 -16.33
C PHE A 65 6.06 -6.80 -16.46
N ALA A 66 7.27 -6.64 -16.98
CA ALA A 66 7.89 -5.35 -17.24
C ALA A 66 7.19 -4.58 -18.36
N GLY A 67 6.64 -5.27 -19.37
CA GLY A 67 5.95 -4.63 -20.49
C GLY A 67 4.47 -4.34 -20.20
N LEU A 68 3.70 -5.36 -19.83
CA LEU A 68 2.23 -5.26 -19.74
C LEU A 68 1.73 -4.70 -18.42
N TYR A 69 2.43 -4.90 -17.30
CA TYR A 69 1.93 -4.43 -16.00
C TYR A 69 2.56 -3.11 -15.54
N VAL A 70 3.79 -2.80 -15.95
CA VAL A 70 4.44 -1.53 -15.57
C VAL A 70 3.67 -0.33 -16.11
N LEU A 71 3.23 -0.36 -17.37
CA LEU A 71 2.52 0.76 -17.98
C LEU A 71 1.17 1.08 -17.28
N PRO A 72 0.25 0.11 -17.08
CA PRO A 72 -0.97 0.36 -16.33
C PRO A 72 -0.71 0.79 -14.88
N VAL A 73 0.26 0.18 -14.19
CA VAL A 73 0.59 0.53 -12.81
C VAL A 73 1.17 1.95 -12.73
N ALA A 74 2.07 2.32 -13.64
CA ALA A 74 2.63 3.67 -13.70
C ALA A 74 1.53 4.70 -13.95
N PHE A 75 0.61 4.44 -14.89
CA PHE A 75 -0.52 5.33 -15.15
C PHE A 75 -1.46 5.47 -13.94
N MET A 76 -1.72 4.37 -13.22
CA MET A 76 -2.51 4.39 -11.99
C MET A 76 -1.82 5.20 -10.89
N LEU A 77 -0.52 5.00 -10.69
CA LEU A 77 0.27 5.72 -9.70
C LEU A 77 0.36 7.21 -10.02
N ASP A 78 0.53 7.58 -11.28
CA ASP A 78 0.53 8.98 -11.72
C ASP A 78 -0.82 9.66 -11.45
N ARG A 79 -1.92 9.01 -11.83
CA ARG A 79 -3.27 9.53 -11.57
C ARG A 79 -3.52 9.71 -10.07
N VAL A 80 -3.23 8.69 -9.28
CA VAL A 80 -3.40 8.73 -7.81
C VAL A 80 -2.48 9.80 -7.18
N GLY A 81 -1.24 9.90 -7.65
CA GLY A 81 -0.29 10.92 -7.22
C GLY A 81 -0.78 12.34 -7.51
N SER A 82 -1.32 12.57 -8.71
CA SER A 82 -1.86 13.88 -9.10
C SER A 82 -3.04 14.33 -8.24
N GLU A 83 -3.98 13.43 -7.92
CA GLU A 83 -5.10 13.72 -7.02
C GLU A 83 -4.61 13.97 -5.58
N TYR A 84 -3.61 13.22 -5.14
CA TYR A 84 -3.01 13.40 -3.83
C TYR A 84 -2.30 14.75 -3.69
N VAL A 85 -1.60 15.21 -4.73
CA VAL A 85 -0.97 16.54 -4.76
C VAL A 85 -2.03 17.64 -4.61
N LYS A 86 -3.19 17.52 -5.27
CA LYS A 86 -4.28 18.49 -5.12
C LYS A 86 -4.82 18.55 -3.69
N ILE A 87 -4.88 17.42 -2.98
CA ILE A 87 -5.26 17.38 -1.56
C ILE A 87 -4.22 18.11 -0.71
N ILE A 88 -2.93 17.87 -0.95
CA ILE A 88 -1.85 18.56 -0.23
C ILE A 88 -1.91 20.06 -0.48
N ASP A 89 -2.06 20.47 -1.74
CA ASP A 89 -2.15 21.88 -2.13
C ASP A 89 -3.34 22.57 -1.45
N ALA A 90 -4.51 21.91 -1.39
CA ALA A 90 -5.68 22.43 -0.67
C ALA A 90 -5.43 22.56 0.84
N ILE A 91 -4.62 21.69 1.45
CA ILE A 91 -4.22 21.78 2.87
C ILE A 91 -3.26 22.95 3.07
N ASP A 92 -2.25 23.09 2.21
CA ASP A 92 -1.22 24.11 2.34
C ASP A 92 -1.75 25.52 2.00
N THR A 93 -2.78 25.64 1.14
CA THR A 93 -3.50 26.89 0.81
C THR A 93 -4.70 27.20 1.71
N ASP A 94 -4.92 26.41 2.75
CA ASP A 94 -6.05 26.53 3.69
C ASP A 94 -7.46 26.52 3.02
N ASN A 95 -7.60 25.83 1.88
CA ASN A 95 -8.83 25.80 1.09
C ASN A 95 -9.71 24.58 1.40
N GLU A 96 -10.63 24.75 2.36
CA GLU A 96 -11.52 23.67 2.81
C GLU A 96 -12.41 23.09 1.70
N GLU A 97 -12.93 23.94 0.81
CA GLU A 97 -13.84 23.49 -0.24
C GLU A 97 -13.13 22.57 -1.23
N GLN A 98 -11.94 22.98 -1.68
CA GLN A 98 -11.10 22.14 -2.53
C GLN A 98 -10.69 20.86 -1.83
N PHE A 99 -10.27 20.95 -0.55
CA PHE A 99 -9.93 19.76 0.23
C PHE A 99 -11.11 18.77 0.26
N ARG A 100 -12.33 19.24 0.56
CA ARG A 100 -13.52 18.36 0.60
C ARG A 100 -13.90 17.80 -0.76
N LYS A 101 -13.73 18.58 -1.84
CA LYS A 101 -13.98 18.12 -3.21
C LYS A 101 -13.07 16.96 -3.57
N TYR A 102 -11.76 17.09 -3.37
CA TYR A 102 -10.79 16.04 -3.69
C TYR A 102 -10.84 14.87 -2.72
N PHE A 103 -11.00 15.13 -1.42
CA PHE A 103 -11.12 14.09 -0.39
C PHE A 103 -12.34 13.17 -0.61
N ARG A 104 -13.46 13.70 -1.14
CA ARG A 104 -14.64 12.89 -1.50
C ARG A 104 -14.48 12.15 -2.81
N THR A 105 -13.57 12.59 -3.67
CA THR A 105 -13.24 11.93 -4.93
C THR A 105 -12.21 10.86 -4.63
N SER A 106 -12.61 9.84 -3.86
CA SER A 106 -11.73 8.73 -3.51
C SER A 106 -11.23 8.02 -4.77
N THR A 107 -10.08 7.35 -4.69
CA THR A 107 -9.62 6.48 -5.76
C THR A 107 -10.73 5.52 -6.16
N ASN A 108 -10.94 5.32 -7.47
CA ASN A 108 -11.98 4.41 -7.95
C ASN A 108 -11.72 3.01 -7.36
N PRO A 109 -12.70 2.37 -6.68
CA PRO A 109 -12.56 1.02 -6.11
C PRO A 109 -12.00 -0.02 -7.09
N MET A 110 -12.28 0.14 -8.39
CA MET A 110 -11.74 -0.72 -9.45
C MET A 110 -10.21 -0.67 -9.55
N THR A 111 -9.58 0.45 -9.19
CA THR A 111 -8.12 0.60 -9.12
C THR A 111 -7.54 -0.35 -8.07
N HIS A 112 -8.16 -0.43 -6.89
CA HIS A 112 -7.74 -1.35 -5.83
C HIS A 112 -7.92 -2.80 -6.24
N VAL A 113 -9.05 -3.13 -6.88
CA VAL A 113 -9.30 -4.48 -7.39
C VAL A 113 -8.24 -4.87 -8.43
N PHE A 114 -7.95 -3.98 -9.37
CA PHE A 114 -6.96 -4.23 -10.42
C PHE A 114 -5.55 -4.41 -9.84
N MET A 115 -5.14 -3.54 -8.91
CA MET A 115 -3.87 -3.69 -8.19
C MET A 115 -3.81 -5.00 -7.40
N PHE A 116 -4.91 -5.41 -6.76
CA PHE A 116 -5.00 -6.67 -6.04
C PHE A 116 -4.84 -7.87 -6.97
N VAL A 117 -5.57 -7.91 -8.09
CA VAL A 117 -5.50 -9.00 -9.06
C VAL A 117 -4.09 -9.14 -9.64
N ILE A 118 -3.46 -8.03 -10.04
CA ILE A 118 -2.06 -8.03 -10.53
C ILE A 118 -1.13 -8.56 -9.45
N SER A 119 -1.25 -8.04 -8.22
CA SER A 119 -0.39 -8.46 -7.11
C SER A 119 -0.53 -9.95 -6.80
N MET A 120 -1.77 -10.48 -6.80
CA MET A 120 -2.04 -11.89 -6.60
C MET A 120 -1.48 -12.75 -7.74
N HIS A 121 -1.55 -12.27 -8.97
CA HIS A 121 -1.00 -12.98 -10.13
C HIS A 121 0.53 -13.08 -10.05
N ILE A 122 1.21 -11.98 -9.69
CA ILE A 122 2.67 -11.96 -9.46
C ILE A 122 3.02 -12.90 -8.30
N MET A 123 2.33 -12.77 -7.16
CA MET A 123 2.53 -13.62 -5.98
C MET A 123 2.37 -15.10 -6.30
N TYR A 124 1.31 -15.48 -7.02
CA TYR A 124 1.07 -16.86 -7.43
C TYR A 124 2.25 -17.42 -8.23
N PHE A 125 2.74 -16.67 -9.22
CA PHE A 125 3.83 -17.10 -10.08
C PHE A 125 5.10 -17.43 -9.27
N PHE A 126 5.51 -16.53 -8.36
CA PHE A 126 6.66 -16.79 -7.50
C PHE A 126 6.39 -17.88 -6.46
N ALA A 127 5.14 -18.03 -6.00
CA ALA A 127 4.77 -19.04 -5.01
C ALA A 127 4.86 -20.48 -5.54
N VAL A 128 4.61 -20.69 -6.84
CA VAL A 128 4.63 -22.02 -7.47
C VAL A 128 5.95 -22.36 -8.16
N ARG A 129 7.00 -21.55 -7.96
CA ARG A 129 8.32 -21.86 -8.51
C ARG A 129 9.00 -22.98 -7.72
N ASN A 130 9.68 -23.85 -8.45
CA ASN A 130 10.60 -24.80 -7.84
C ASN A 130 11.90 -24.06 -7.48
N TYR A 131 12.08 -23.75 -6.21
CA TYR A 131 13.33 -23.19 -5.70
C TYR A 131 14.31 -24.33 -5.39
N SER A 132 15.54 -24.19 -5.86
CA SER A 132 16.65 -25.11 -5.53
C SER A 132 16.90 -25.16 -4.03
N GLU A 133 16.87 -24.00 -3.37
CA GLU A 133 16.96 -23.87 -1.91
C GLU A 133 15.67 -23.28 -1.31
N TYR A 134 15.24 -23.83 -0.17
CA TYR A 134 14.05 -23.32 0.55
C TYR A 134 14.24 -21.86 1.03
N SER A 135 15.48 -21.49 1.39
CA SER A 135 15.87 -20.14 1.79
C SER A 135 15.57 -19.09 0.72
N ASP A 136 15.76 -19.44 -0.55
CA ASP A 136 15.54 -18.52 -1.66
C ASP A 136 14.05 -18.24 -1.86
N GLY A 137 13.23 -19.29 -1.80
CA GLY A 137 11.78 -19.15 -1.86
C GLY A 137 11.23 -18.31 -0.71
N ILE A 138 11.71 -18.54 0.53
CA ILE A 138 11.34 -17.73 1.69
C ILE A 138 11.68 -16.25 1.46
N GLN A 139 12.89 -15.95 0.99
CA GLN A 139 13.31 -14.58 0.72
C GLN A 139 12.45 -13.93 -0.35
N VAL A 140 12.24 -14.60 -1.50
CA VAL A 140 11.45 -14.04 -2.60
C VAL A 140 10.02 -13.75 -2.16
N ILE A 141 9.35 -14.72 -1.52
CA ILE A 141 7.97 -14.55 -1.07
C ILE A 141 7.86 -13.48 0.02
N ALA A 142 8.80 -13.43 0.96
CA ALA A 142 8.80 -12.40 2.00
C ALA A 142 8.96 -10.99 1.43
N HIS A 143 9.92 -10.77 0.53
CA HIS A 143 10.15 -9.46 -0.07
C HIS A 143 8.99 -9.05 -0.97
N LEU A 144 8.48 -9.96 -1.79
CA LEU A 144 7.36 -9.68 -2.68
C LEU A 144 6.08 -9.34 -1.88
N SER A 145 5.78 -10.14 -0.86
CA SER A 145 4.64 -9.88 0.03
C SER A 145 4.77 -8.55 0.76
N PHE A 146 5.99 -8.20 1.19
CA PHE A 146 6.28 -6.92 1.82
C PHE A 146 6.02 -5.76 0.87
N VAL A 147 6.53 -5.83 -0.36
CA VAL A 147 6.34 -4.78 -1.39
C VAL A 147 4.85 -4.60 -1.69
N VAL A 148 4.12 -5.69 -1.94
CA VAL A 148 2.67 -5.64 -2.19
C VAL A 148 1.93 -5.01 -1.01
N ALA A 149 2.21 -5.47 0.22
CA ALA A 149 1.55 -4.94 1.41
C ALA A 149 1.91 -3.47 1.67
N PHE A 150 3.14 -3.06 1.37
CA PHE A 150 3.61 -1.69 1.51
C PHE A 150 2.93 -0.75 0.49
N VAL A 151 2.83 -1.17 -0.77
CA VAL A 151 2.09 -0.44 -1.81
C VAL A 151 0.62 -0.30 -1.42
N TRP A 152 -0.01 -1.37 -0.94
CA TRP A 152 -1.39 -1.34 -0.47
C TRP A 152 -1.58 -0.38 0.73
N GLN A 153 -0.67 -0.42 1.70
CA GLN A 153 -0.69 0.48 2.85
C GLN A 153 -0.51 1.94 2.42
N THR A 154 0.30 2.20 1.39
CA THR A 154 0.49 3.53 0.81
C THR A 154 -0.78 4.02 0.10
N ALA A 155 -1.42 3.18 -0.72
CA ALA A 155 -2.70 3.50 -1.36
C ALA A 155 -3.76 3.88 -0.32
N ASN A 156 -3.89 3.10 0.77
CA ASN A 156 -4.81 3.42 1.87
C ASN A 156 -4.52 4.77 2.56
N ILE A 157 -3.25 5.20 2.60
CA ILE A 157 -2.88 6.51 3.15
C ILE A 157 -3.29 7.63 2.20
N ILE A 158 -3.21 7.40 0.89
CA ILE A 158 -3.67 8.36 -0.11
C ILE A 158 -5.19 8.52 -0.05
N ASP A 159 -5.95 7.42 0.09
CA ASP A 159 -7.40 7.48 0.27
C ASP A 159 -7.82 8.05 1.64
N GLN A 160 -6.96 7.91 2.66
CA GLN A 160 -7.20 8.43 3.99
C GLN A 160 -6.03 9.32 4.47
N PRO A 161 -5.90 10.56 3.95
CA PRO A 161 -4.82 11.49 4.28
C PRO A 161 -4.65 11.75 5.79
N LYS A 162 -5.72 11.57 6.58
CA LYS A 162 -5.68 11.66 8.06
C LYS A 162 -4.71 10.68 8.73
N ASN A 163 -4.36 9.60 8.05
CA ASN A 163 -3.43 8.57 8.52
C ASN A 163 -1.99 8.83 8.03
N ALA A 164 -1.76 9.82 7.16
CA ALA A 164 -0.45 10.15 6.66
C ALA A 164 0.42 10.78 7.78
N PRO A 165 1.59 10.19 8.12
CA PRO A 165 2.46 10.73 9.17
C PRO A 165 2.88 12.19 8.95
N TRP A 166 3.03 12.62 7.69
CA TRP A 166 3.45 13.98 7.34
C TRP A 166 2.32 15.01 7.31
N LEU A 167 1.04 14.58 7.36
CA LEU A 167 -0.12 15.48 7.45
C LEU A 167 -0.66 15.63 8.88
N VAL A 168 -0.05 14.96 9.86
CA VAL A 168 -0.45 15.05 11.27
C VAL A 168 -0.36 16.50 11.76
N GLY A 169 -1.51 17.06 12.14
CA GLY A 169 -1.61 18.43 12.65
C GLY A 169 -1.81 19.49 11.58
N LYS A 170 -1.67 19.16 10.29
CA LYS A 170 -1.99 20.08 9.18
C LYS A 170 -3.48 20.13 8.85
N ILE A 171 -4.16 18.98 8.91
CA ILE A 171 -5.59 18.88 8.60
C ILE A 171 -6.43 19.34 9.79
N LYS A 172 -7.22 20.40 9.62
CA LYS A 172 -8.17 20.89 10.63
C LYS A 172 -9.26 19.84 10.90
N LYS A 173 -9.58 19.59 12.17
CA LYS A 173 -10.54 18.53 12.56
C LYS A 173 -11.95 18.76 12.00
N GLU A 174 -12.34 20.01 11.79
CA GLU A 174 -13.64 20.37 11.21
C GLU A 174 -13.79 19.96 9.74
N TRP A 175 -12.69 19.95 8.97
CA TRP A 175 -12.68 19.55 7.57
C TRP A 175 -13.01 18.06 7.38
N LEU A 176 -12.75 17.25 8.41
CA LEU A 176 -13.04 15.81 8.43
C LEU A 176 -14.48 15.48 8.87
N LYS A 177 -15.23 16.44 9.39
CA LYS A 177 -16.62 16.21 9.82
C LYS A 177 -17.53 16.11 8.59
N PRO A 178 -18.47 15.15 8.53
CA PRO A 178 -19.52 15.17 7.52
C PRO A 178 -20.35 16.45 7.69
N GLN A 179 -20.73 17.09 6.58
CA GLN A 179 -21.62 18.25 6.62
C GLN A 179 -22.95 17.79 7.25
N LYS A 180 -23.27 18.29 8.45
CA LYS A 180 -24.60 18.14 9.02
C LYS A 180 -25.58 18.87 8.09
N ASN A 181 -26.41 18.09 7.40
CA ASN A 181 -27.59 18.50 6.65
C ASN A 181 -27.36 19.38 5.41
N GLN A 182 -27.41 18.75 4.24
CA GLN A 182 -28.33 19.21 3.20
C GLN A 182 -29.37 18.11 2.99
N LYS A 183 -30.37 18.06 3.88
CA LYS A 183 -31.66 17.45 3.52
C LYS A 183 -32.20 18.31 2.38
N LYS A 184 -32.26 17.76 1.18
CA LYS A 184 -33.25 18.13 0.18
C LYS A 184 -34.34 17.07 0.22
#